data_AF-A0A4Q6E5L7-F1
#
_entry.id   AF-A0A4Q6E5L7-F1
#
_cell.length_a   1.000
_cell.length_b   1.000
_cell.length_c   1.000
_cell.angle_alpha   90.00
_cell.angle_beta   90.00
_cell.angle_gamma   90.00
#
_symmetry.space_group_name_H-M   'P 1'
#
loop_
_entity.id
_entity.type
_entity.pdbx_description
1 polymer ?
#
loop_
_entity_poly.entity_id
_entity_poly.type
_entity_poly.pdbx_seq_one_letter_code
_entity_poly.pdbx_strand_id
1 'polypeptide(L)'
;MQGISKSKHEHLVEALQHLEGLLFFSDNDMKLKSQVQTENGSTDVQQDLKDAIIAREELQQLYLSYNITLKSLAAIISKYDKLYYHLRSDFVAKRLKELKREMPITDEQFRLLRESIHSAYGT
;
A
#
# COMPACT_ATOMS: atom_id res chain seq x y z
N MET A 1 -11.32 1.49 -2.67
CA MET A 1 -10.32 1.68 -1.59
C MET A 1 -10.03 3.17 -1.49
N GLN A 2 -10.28 3.79 -0.33
CA GLN A 2 -9.75 5.14 -0.08
C GLN A 2 -8.26 4.98 0.23
N GLY A 3 -7.39 5.49 -0.65
CA GLY A 3 -5.96 5.48 -0.43
C GLY A 3 -5.53 6.51 0.62
N ILE A 4 -4.34 6.33 1.19
CA ILE A 4 -3.75 7.38 2.04
C ILE A 4 -3.44 8.58 1.14
N SER A 5 -3.98 9.75 1.49
CA SER A 5 -3.75 10.98 0.74
C SER A 5 -2.34 11.49 0.99
N LYS A 6 -1.54 11.58 -0.08
CA LYS A 6 -0.17 12.11 -0.04
C LYS A 6 -0.12 13.51 0.60
N SER A 7 -0.99 14.43 0.17
CA SER A 7 -1.02 15.79 0.70
C SER A 7 -1.39 15.84 2.18
N LYS A 8 -2.38 15.05 2.63
CA LYS A 8 -2.71 14.97 4.05
C LYS A 8 -1.56 14.42 4.90
N HIS A 9 -0.84 13.42 4.38
CA HIS A 9 0.35 12.88 5.03
C HIS A 9 1.46 13.94 5.15
N GLU A 10 1.80 14.60 4.04
CA GLU A 10 2.82 15.66 4.01
C GLU A 10 2.49 16.79 4.98
N HIS A 11 1.25 17.29 4.97
CA HIS A 11 0.81 18.33 5.90
C HIS A 11 0.92 17.91 7.37
N LEU A 12 0.60 16.65 7.71
CA LEU A 12 0.70 16.17 9.09
C LEU A 12 2.16 16.01 9.53
N VAL A 13 3.03 15.54 8.64
CA VAL A 13 4.48 15.46 8.91
C VAL A 13 5.06 16.86 9.13
N GLU A 14 4.71 17.84 8.28
CA GLU A 14 5.14 19.23 8.45
C GLU A 14 4.64 19.84 9.76
N ALA A 15 3.37 19.57 10.12
CA ALA A 15 2.81 20.03 11.39
C ALA A 15 3.56 19.45 12.61
N LEU A 16 3.92 18.16 12.56
CA LEU A 16 4.71 17.51 13.61
C LEU A 16 6.13 18.10 13.69
N GLN A 17 6.78 18.37 12.56
CA GLN A 17 8.09 19.02 12.53
C GLN A 17 8.05 20.44 13.12
N HIS A 18 7.00 21.20 12.83
CA HIS A 18 6.80 22.51 13.45
C HIS A 18 6.57 22.39 14.96
N LEU A 19 5.79 21.41 15.41
CA LEU A 19 5.57 21.14 16.84
C LEU A 19 6.87 20.77 17.56
N GLU A 20 7.68 19.87 16.97
CA GLU A 20 9.01 19.51 17.47
C GLU A 20 9.91 20.74 17.64
N GLY A 21 9.94 21.62 16.64
CA GLY A 21 10.68 22.86 16.69
C GLY A 21 10.23 23.75 17.86
N LEU A 22 8.91 23.96 18.00
CA LEU A 22 8.34 24.78 19.08
C LEU A 22 8.67 24.20 20.47
N LEU A 23 8.55 22.89 20.66
CA LEU A 23 8.87 22.22 21.91
C LEU A 23 10.36 22.31 22.24
N PHE A 24 11.23 22.15 21.23
CA PHE A 24 12.68 22.31 21.39
C PHE A 24 13.06 23.74 21.79
N PHE A 25 12.50 24.76 21.14
CA PHE A 25 12.77 26.16 21.51
C PHE A 25 12.20 26.51 22.88
N SER A 26 11.01 26.00 23.22
CA SER A 26 10.37 26.23 24.52
C SER A 26 11.19 25.66 25.68
N ASP A 27 11.72 24.44 25.53
CA ASP A 27 12.60 23.81 26.54
C ASP A 27 13.93 24.59 26.71
N ASN A 28 14.51 25.06 25.61
CA ASN A 28 15.75 25.84 25.64
C ASN A 28 15.57 27.24 26.25
N ASP A 29 14.45 27.92 25.95
CA ASP A 29 14.14 29.24 26.51
C ASP A 29 13.77 29.16 28.00
N MET A 30 13.10 28.08 28.44
CA MET A 30 12.93 27.77 29.86
C MET A 30 14.28 27.48 30.54
N LYS A 31 15.18 26.70 29.94
CA LYS A 31 16.52 26.44 30.51
C LYS A 31 17.38 27.69 30.65
N LEU A 32 17.25 28.67 29.74
CA LEU A 32 17.93 29.96 29.85
C LEU A 32 17.37 30.84 30.98
N LYS A 33 16.04 30.81 31.19
CA LYS A 33 15.34 31.62 32.20
C LYS A 33 15.40 30.99 33.61
N SER A 34 15.53 29.67 33.71
CA SER A 34 15.45 28.90 34.95
C SER A 34 16.80 28.55 35.60
N GLN A 35 17.83 29.37 35.45
CA GLN A 35 18.98 29.33 36.39
C GLN A 35 18.57 29.60 37.86
N VAL A 36 17.30 29.95 38.11
CA VAL A 36 16.70 30.06 39.43
C VAL A 36 15.44 29.19 39.48
N GLN A 37 15.56 28.00 40.10
CA GLN A 37 14.49 27.19 40.71
C GLN A 37 13.40 26.59 39.80
N THR A 38 13.50 25.28 39.52
CA THR A 38 12.57 24.20 39.97
C THR A 38 12.72 22.94 39.10
N GLU A 39 12.79 21.76 39.74
CA GLU A 39 13.14 20.46 39.13
C GLU A 39 11.96 19.72 38.48
N ASN A 40 10.75 20.28 38.44
CA ASN A 40 9.53 19.53 38.09
C ASN A 40 8.88 19.89 36.75
N GLY A 41 9.24 21.01 36.09
CA GLY A 41 8.56 21.47 34.85
C GLY A 41 9.24 21.06 33.54
N SER A 42 10.54 20.77 33.56
CA SER A 42 11.32 20.44 32.35
C SER A 42 11.10 19.02 31.84
N THR A 43 10.66 18.10 32.70
CA THR A 43 10.47 16.69 32.36
C THR A 43 9.29 16.48 31.39
N ASP A 44 8.25 17.32 31.48
CA ASP A 44 7.01 17.21 30.68
C ASP A 44 7.25 17.62 29.22
N VAL A 45 7.86 18.79 28.99
CA VAL A 45 8.18 19.30 27.64
C VAL A 45 9.18 18.41 26.92
N GLN A 46 10.14 17.83 27.65
CA GLN A 46 11.12 16.90 27.07
C GLN A 46 10.48 15.57 26.68
N GLN A 47 9.43 15.14 27.39
CA GLN A 47 8.66 13.95 27.04
C GLN A 47 7.78 14.22 25.82
N ASP A 48 7.07 15.35 25.79
CA ASP A 48 6.25 15.77 24.64
C ASP A 48 7.08 15.85 23.34
N LEU A 49 8.31 16.36 23.42
CA LEU A 49 9.22 16.42 22.28
C LEU A 49 9.59 15.02 21.77
N LYS A 50 9.89 14.09 22.68
CA LYS A 50 10.19 12.70 22.31
C LYS A 50 8.97 12.05 21.67
N ASP A 51 7.78 12.24 22.24
CA ASP A 51 6.55 11.65 21.73
C ASP A 51 6.20 12.20 20.34
N ALA A 52 6.41 13.50 20.10
CA ALA A 52 6.24 14.11 18.78
C ALA A 52 7.20 13.52 17.73
N ILE A 53 8.49 13.35 18.07
CA ILE A 53 9.49 12.73 17.19
C ILE A 53 9.11 11.29 16.87
N ILE A 54 8.78 10.49 17.89
CA ILE A 54 8.37 9.09 17.73
C ILE A 54 7.14 9.00 16.82
N ALA A 55 6.12 9.81 17.09
CA ALA A 55 4.90 9.82 16.28
C ALA A 55 5.17 10.20 14.81
N ARG A 56 6.06 11.17 14.56
CA ARG A 56 6.46 11.54 13.19
C ARG A 56 7.20 10.41 12.49
N GLU A 57 8.16 9.79 13.16
CA GLU A 57 8.94 8.67 12.61
C GLU A 57 8.04 7.46 12.30
N GLU A 58 7.16 7.08 13.22
CA GLU A 58 6.19 6.00 13.02
C GLU A 58 5.27 6.29 11.82
N LEU A 59 4.74 7.51 11.74
CA LEU A 59 3.88 7.94 10.64
C LEU A 59 4.59 7.84 9.28
N GLN A 60 5.87 8.26 9.21
CA GLN A 60 6.69 8.14 8.00
C GLN A 60 6.94 6.68 7.62
N GLN A 61 7.27 5.83 8.59
CA GLN A 61 7.52 4.40 8.35
C GLN A 61 6.26 3.68 7.84
N LEU A 62 5.09 3.99 8.43
CA LEU A 62 3.81 3.45 7.98
C LEU A 62 3.48 3.89 6.56
N TYR A 63 3.70 5.17 6.23
CA TYR A 63 3.45 5.68 4.88
C TYR A 63 4.40 5.05 3.84
N LEU A 64 5.67 4.84 4.20
CA LEU A 64 6.63 4.17 3.33
C LEU A 64 6.23 2.70 3.09
N SER A 65 5.86 1.98 4.15
CA SER A 65 5.38 0.59 4.08
C SER A 65 4.10 0.45 3.25
N TYR A 66 3.18 1.40 3.37
CA TYR A 66 1.99 1.50 2.53
C TYR A 66 2.35 1.60 1.05
N ASN A 67 3.26 2.49 0.69
CA ASN A 67 3.69 2.68 -0.70
C ASN A 67 4.41 1.47 -1.27
N ILE A 68 5.22 0.77 -0.49
CA ILE A 68 5.86 -0.49 -0.89
C ILE A 68 4.80 -1.55 -1.18
N THR A 69 3.84 -1.71 -0.26
CA THR A 69 2.75 -2.68 -0.40
C THR A 69 1.91 -2.40 -1.65
N LEU A 70 1.59 -1.13 -1.92
CA LEU A 70 0.89 -0.74 -3.15
C LEU A 70 1.65 -1.12 -4.41
N LYS A 71 2.96 -0.87 -4.46
CA LYS A 71 3.80 -1.25 -5.61
C LYS A 71 3.83 -2.77 -5.80
N SER A 72 3.96 -3.52 -4.71
CA SER A 72 3.92 -4.98 -4.71
C SER A 72 2.58 -5.50 -5.25
N LEU A 73 1.46 -4.94 -4.75
CA LEU A 73 0.12 -5.30 -5.20
C LEU A 73 -0.07 -5.01 -6.70
N ALA A 74 0.37 -3.84 -7.18
CA ALA A 74 0.32 -3.51 -8.60
C ALA A 74 1.12 -4.50 -9.46
N ALA A 75 2.28 -4.95 -8.98
CA ALA A 75 3.07 -5.97 -9.67
C ALA A 75 2.36 -7.34 -9.73
N ILE A 76 1.69 -7.75 -8.64
CA ILE A 76 0.89 -8.98 -8.61
C ILE A 76 -0.28 -8.89 -9.59
N ILE A 77 -1.02 -7.78 -9.58
CA ILE A 77 -2.14 -7.56 -10.51
C ILE A 77 -1.64 -7.62 -11.96
N SER A 78 -0.54 -6.94 -12.29
CA SER A 78 0.01 -6.98 -13.64
C SER A 78 0.45 -8.39 -14.07
N LYS A 79 1.04 -9.18 -13.17
CA LYS A 79 1.40 -10.58 -13.45
C LYS A 79 0.15 -11.44 -13.66
N TYR A 80 -0.87 -11.26 -12.82
CA TYR A 80 -2.14 -11.96 -12.93
C TYR A 80 -2.80 -11.66 -14.28
N ASP A 81 -2.93 -10.38 -14.64
CA ASP A 81 -3.56 -9.97 -15.90
C ASP A 81 -2.82 -10.58 -17.10
N LYS A 82 -1.49 -10.48 -17.14
CA LYS A 82 -0.69 -11.10 -18.21
C LYS A 82 -0.92 -12.60 -18.32
N LEU A 83 -0.91 -13.30 -17.19
CA LEU A 83 -1.15 -14.74 -17.16
C LEU A 83 -2.58 -15.07 -17.60
N TYR A 84 -3.56 -14.33 -17.13
CA TYR A 84 -4.96 -14.49 -17.49
C TYR A 84 -5.17 -14.30 -19.00
N TYR A 85 -4.63 -13.23 -19.59
CA TYR A 85 -4.71 -12.98 -21.03
C TYR A 85 -4.03 -14.10 -21.83
N HIS A 86 -2.83 -14.51 -21.45
CA HIS A 86 -2.13 -15.61 -22.11
C HIS A 86 -2.93 -16.92 -22.04
N LEU A 87 -3.47 -17.27 -20.87
CA LEU A 87 -4.25 -18.49 -20.70
C LEU A 87 -5.56 -18.43 -21.52
N ARG A 88 -6.30 -17.32 -21.45
CA ARG A 88 -7.57 -17.17 -22.15
C ARG A 88 -7.39 -17.12 -23.67
N SER A 89 -6.50 -16.25 -24.17
CA SER A 89 -6.41 -15.94 -25.59
C SER A 89 -5.47 -16.87 -26.35
N ASP A 90 -4.34 -17.25 -25.76
CA ASP A 90 -3.34 -18.07 -26.46
C ASP A 90 -3.51 -19.54 -26.15
N PHE A 91 -3.62 -19.92 -24.88
CA PHE A 91 -3.61 -21.33 -24.50
C PHE A 91 -4.96 -22.00 -24.76
N VAL A 92 -6.03 -21.49 -24.15
CA VAL A 92 -7.37 -22.09 -24.24
C VAL A 92 -7.88 -22.07 -25.68
N ALA A 93 -7.73 -20.95 -26.40
CA ALA A 93 -8.20 -20.87 -27.77
C ALA A 93 -7.42 -21.78 -28.74
N LYS A 94 -6.08 -21.91 -28.59
CA LYS A 94 -5.28 -22.84 -29.41
C LYS A 94 -5.60 -24.29 -29.07
N ARG A 95 -5.69 -24.63 -27.79
CA ARG A 95 -6.05 -25.99 -27.36
C ARG A 95 -7.44 -26.39 -27.80
N LEU A 96 -8.44 -25.51 -27.74
CA LEU A 96 -9.77 -25.78 -28.29
C LEU A 96 -9.74 -26.04 -29.81
N LYS A 97 -8.89 -25.33 -30.56
CA LYS A 97 -8.71 -25.56 -32.00
C LYS A 97 -8.02 -26.89 -32.31
N GLU A 98 -7.02 -27.27 -31.52
CA GLU A 98 -6.30 -28.56 -31.65
C GLU A 98 -7.22 -29.73 -31.27
N LEU A 99 -7.91 -29.65 -30.13
CA LEU A 99 -8.89 -30.65 -29.71
C LEU A 99 -10.01 -30.85 -30.74
N LYS A 100 -10.46 -29.77 -31.41
CA LYS A 100 -11.42 -29.87 -32.52
C LYS A 100 -10.89 -30.68 -33.72
N ARG A 101 -9.58 -30.73 -33.94
CA ARG A 101 -8.94 -31.47 -35.05
C ARG A 101 -8.70 -32.94 -34.70
N GLU A 102 -8.41 -33.23 -33.44
CA GLU A 102 -8.04 -34.57 -32.97
C GLU A 102 -9.25 -35.40 -32.52
N MET A 103 -10.33 -34.77 -32.04
CA MET A 103 -11.53 -35.48 -31.60
C MET A 103 -12.66 -35.41 -32.64
N PRO A 104 -13.39 -36.51 -32.89
CA PRO A 104 -14.59 -36.48 -33.70
C PRO A 104 -15.64 -35.57 -33.03
N ILE A 105 -16.32 -34.75 -33.85
CA ILE A 105 -17.23 -33.66 -33.46
C ILE A 105 -18.42 -34.11 -32.58
N THR A 106 -18.64 -35.41 -32.44
CA THR A 106 -19.70 -36.06 -31.65
C THR A 106 -19.38 -36.25 -30.16
N ASP A 107 -18.19 -35.89 -29.69
CA ASP A 107 -17.82 -36.10 -28.28
C ASP A 107 -18.47 -35.04 -27.36
N GLU A 108 -19.43 -35.49 -26.54
CA GLU A 108 -20.20 -34.70 -25.58
C GLU A 108 -19.28 -33.91 -24.63
N GLN A 109 -18.11 -34.45 -24.29
CA GLN A 109 -17.15 -33.80 -23.40
C GLN A 109 -16.52 -32.54 -24.03
N PHE A 110 -16.29 -32.56 -25.33
CA PHE A 110 -15.78 -31.39 -26.05
C PHE A 110 -16.83 -30.28 -26.12
N ARG A 111 -18.11 -30.64 -26.27
CA ARG A 111 -19.23 -29.68 -26.24
C ARG A 111 -19.35 -29.00 -24.87
N LEU A 112 -19.34 -29.78 -23.78
CA LEU A 112 -19.40 -29.26 -22.41
C LEU A 112 -18.21 -28.34 -22.08
N LEU A 113 -17.01 -28.71 -22.50
CA LEU A 113 -15.81 -27.88 -22.32
C LEU A 113 -15.94 -26.55 -23.06
N ARG A 114 -16.42 -26.58 -24.31
CA ARG A 114 -16.63 -25.37 -25.11
C ARG A 114 -17.71 -24.45 -24.54
N GLU A 115 -18.84 -25.01 -24.09
CA GLU A 115 -19.92 -24.24 -23.46
C GLU A 115 -19.47 -23.63 -22.13
N SER A 116 -18.72 -24.38 -21.31
CA SER A 116 -18.14 -23.87 -20.06
C SER A 116 -17.18 -22.69 -20.31
N ILE A 117 -16.33 -22.79 -21.34
CA ILE A 117 -15.41 -21.72 -21.71
C ILE A 117 -16.17 -20.52 -22.31
N HIS A 118 -17.17 -20.74 -23.15
CA HIS A 118 -18.00 -19.66 -23.69
C HIS A 118 -18.79 -18.93 -22.58
N SER A 119 -19.36 -19.68 -21.63
CA SER A 119 -20.11 -19.12 -20.52
C SER A 119 -19.22 -18.37 -19.52
N ALA A 120 -18.01 -18.85 -19.25
CA ALA A 120 -17.10 -18.23 -18.29
C ALA A 120 -16.31 -17.06 -18.89
N TYR A 121 -16.04 -17.07 -20.20
CA TYR A 121 -15.13 -16.12 -20.86
C TYR A 121 -15.75 -15.35 -22.03
N GLY A 122 -17.02 -15.61 -22.38
CA GLY A 122 -17.77 -14.89 -23.42
C GLY A 122 -17.19 -14.98 -24.84
N THR A 123 -16.21 -15.87 -25.06
CA THR A 123 -15.53 -16.09 -26.36
C THR A 123 -16.14 -17.23 -27.14
#